data_AF-A0A938U3I1-F1
#
_entry.id   AF-A0A938U3I1-F1
#
_cell.length_a   1.000
_cell.length_b   1.000
_cell.length_c   1.000
_cell.angle_alpha   90.00
_cell.angle_beta   90.00
_cell.angle_gamma   90.00
#
_symmetry.space_group_name_H-M   'P 1'
#
loop_
_entity.id
_entity.type
_entity.pdbx_description
1 polymer ?
#
loop_
_entity_poly.entity_id
_entity_poly.type
_entity_poly.pdbx_seq_one_letter_code
_entity_poly.pdbx_strand_id
1 'polypeptide(L)'
;MPGPVAPSEEAIALLRDQARQLDVEDLVDLCYARASESLRTSVYLEALRGRPGEQAQVAACLLCFDLARRGDERREAEVQFLLPTLEHLFASSTEGLPPRSVQGLIDKSVVVADLWQALADHASRRDPRMHDAMPELEVEAMVELDLFDADEIAELEVGLDDFDVDLIVDDAALAAFDGGLNRLIPPPPAALFSSDNGRDIDRLERLRDHCASYAAPVPAAAGLHAMTQLFLATHTRAVGLFGRRNKRRDRALVEGLTAFLSLPSPPAEAAAWFAASDVPGAEPQAWTKLAELLLDVAAQVGAEGERQHGGRPAAAGPSPRAPKVTRS
;
A
#
# COMPACT_ATOMS: atom_id res chain seq x y z
N MET A 1 36.97 -28.12 3.71
CA MET A 1 36.44 -26.87 4.28
C MET A 1 34.93 -27.00 4.24
N PRO A 2 34.25 -27.22 5.39
CA PRO A 2 32.79 -27.18 5.40
C PRO A 2 32.33 -25.80 4.94
N GLY A 3 31.38 -25.76 4.00
CA GLY A 3 30.81 -24.50 3.50
C GLY A 3 30.10 -23.73 4.61
N PRO A 4 29.81 -22.43 4.39
CA PRO A 4 29.04 -21.63 5.35
C PRO A 4 27.71 -22.33 5.63
N VAL A 5 27.48 -22.64 6.91
CA VAL A 5 26.22 -23.23 7.38
C VAL A 5 25.13 -22.19 7.13
N ALA A 6 24.15 -22.53 6.29
CA ALA A 6 23.00 -21.67 6.06
C ALA A 6 22.28 -21.43 7.40
N PRO A 7 21.92 -20.17 7.73
CA PRO A 7 21.20 -19.88 8.96
C PRO A 7 19.84 -20.58 8.98
N SER A 8 19.42 -21.04 10.15
CA SER A 8 18.11 -21.67 10.33
C SER A 8 16.97 -20.68 10.09
N GLU A 9 15.83 -21.16 9.61
CA GLU A 9 14.62 -20.33 9.39
C GLU A 9 14.17 -19.62 10.67
N GLU A 10 14.24 -20.29 11.83
CA GLU A 10 13.96 -19.69 13.14
C GLU A 10 14.85 -18.48 13.46
N ALA A 11 16.12 -18.52 13.05
CA ALA A 11 17.04 -17.41 13.28
C ALA A 11 16.74 -16.21 12.36
N ILE A 12 16.25 -16.48 11.15
CA ILE A 12 15.80 -15.43 10.21
C ILE A 12 14.50 -14.79 10.70
N ALA A 13 13.55 -15.60 11.19
CA ALA A 13 12.31 -15.10 11.78
C ALA A 13 12.57 -14.22 13.00
N LEU A 14 13.45 -14.65 13.91
CA LEU A 14 13.85 -13.85 15.07
C LEU A 14 14.52 -12.54 14.66
N LEU A 15 15.39 -12.57 13.64
CA LEU A 15 16.05 -11.37 13.13
C LEU A 15 15.04 -10.37 12.53
N ARG A 16 14.02 -10.86 11.84
CA ARG A 16 12.94 -10.02 11.31
C ARG A 16 12.14 -9.37 12.42
N ASP A 17 11.78 -10.12 13.46
CA ASP A 17 11.05 -9.57 14.60
C ASP A 17 11.85 -8.48 15.32
N GLN A 18 13.14 -8.73 15.55
CA GLN A 18 14.05 -7.72 16.10
C GLN A 18 14.15 -6.48 15.21
N ALA A 19 14.26 -6.66 13.89
CA ALA A 19 14.32 -5.55 12.95
C ALA A 19 13.04 -4.71 12.92
N ARG A 20 11.87 -5.32 13.17
CA ARG A 20 10.58 -4.61 13.23
C ARG A 20 10.51 -3.64 14.40
N GLN A 21 11.27 -3.85 15.48
CA GLN A 21 11.23 -3.05 16.72
C GLN A 21 12.23 -1.87 16.74
N LEU A 22 13.20 -1.83 15.83
CA LEU A 22 14.25 -0.80 15.79
C LEU A 22 13.74 0.52 15.18
N ASP A 23 14.41 1.65 15.32
CA ASP A 23 14.02 2.84 14.56
C ASP A 23 14.59 2.83 13.13
N VAL A 24 14.08 3.70 12.25
CA VAL A 24 14.57 3.80 10.85
C VAL A 24 16.08 4.08 10.81
N GLU A 25 16.55 4.90 11.73
CA GLU A 25 17.96 5.28 11.86
C GLU A 25 18.82 4.08 12.26
N ASP A 26 18.41 3.34 13.29
CA ASP A 26 19.10 2.13 13.74
C ASP A 26 19.20 1.08 12.64
N LEU A 27 18.12 0.90 11.85
CA LEU A 27 18.11 -0.02 10.72
C LEU A 27 19.12 0.38 9.64
N VAL A 28 19.23 1.68 9.36
CA VAL A 28 20.22 2.20 8.40
C VAL A 28 21.65 2.01 8.91
N ASP A 29 21.90 2.33 10.17
CA ASP A 29 23.21 2.14 10.80
C ASP A 29 23.63 0.66 10.80
N LEU A 30 22.69 -0.24 11.11
CA LEU A 30 22.94 -1.70 11.06
C LEU A 30 23.23 -2.19 9.64
N CYS A 31 22.53 -1.68 8.63
CA CYS A 31 22.82 -2.01 7.23
C CYS A 31 24.26 -1.63 6.83
N TYR A 32 24.76 -0.47 7.28
CA TYR A 32 26.15 -0.07 6.98
C TYR A 32 27.17 -0.80 7.85
N ALA A 33 26.89 -1.00 9.14
CA ALA A 33 27.77 -1.74 10.04
C ALA A 33 27.93 -3.22 9.63
N ARG A 34 26.91 -3.79 8.98
CA ARG A 34 26.87 -5.19 8.55
C ARG A 34 26.82 -5.36 7.02
N ALA A 35 27.35 -4.37 6.29
CA ALA A 35 27.36 -4.34 4.83
C ALA A 35 27.86 -5.61 4.13
N SER A 36 28.77 -6.36 4.76
CA SER A 36 29.31 -7.63 4.22
C SER A 36 28.37 -8.84 4.39
N GLU A 37 27.32 -8.73 5.20
CA GLU A 37 26.40 -9.82 5.52
C GLU A 37 25.09 -9.67 4.70
N SER A 38 25.09 -10.12 3.43
CA SER A 38 24.00 -9.84 2.48
C SER A 38 22.61 -10.25 2.97
N LEU A 39 22.51 -11.34 3.73
CA LEU A 39 21.25 -11.81 4.31
C LEU A 39 20.70 -10.81 5.34
N ARG A 40 21.55 -10.32 6.26
CA ARG A 40 21.12 -9.37 7.30
C ARG A 40 20.73 -8.04 6.68
N THR A 41 21.53 -7.53 5.75
CA THR A 41 21.22 -6.30 5.01
C THR A 41 19.91 -6.44 4.25
N SER A 42 19.63 -7.61 3.67
CA SER A 42 18.34 -7.88 3.02
C SER A 42 17.19 -7.85 4.02
N VAL A 43 17.30 -8.49 5.18
CA VAL A 43 16.27 -8.47 6.23
C VAL A 43 15.99 -7.05 6.74
N TYR A 44 17.02 -6.25 6.99
CA TYR A 44 16.84 -4.86 7.43
C TYR A 44 16.24 -3.97 6.35
N LEU A 45 16.65 -4.17 5.08
CA LEU A 45 16.05 -3.49 3.95
C LEU A 45 14.57 -3.87 3.79
N GLU A 46 14.22 -5.13 4.01
CA GLU A 46 12.83 -5.59 4.03
C GLU A 46 12.03 -4.97 5.18
N ALA A 47 12.63 -4.80 6.35
CA ALA A 47 12.00 -4.11 7.47
C ALA A 47 11.73 -2.65 7.14
N LEU A 48 12.67 -1.94 6.51
CA LEU A 48 12.49 -0.56 6.05
C LEU A 48 11.38 -0.45 4.99
N ARG A 49 11.31 -1.38 4.03
CA ARG A 49 10.26 -1.41 2.99
C ARG A 49 8.86 -1.64 3.54
N GLY A 50 8.75 -2.35 4.66
CA GLY A 50 7.47 -2.61 5.32
C GLY A 50 6.95 -1.44 6.13
N ARG A 51 7.78 -0.40 6.36
CA ARG A 51 7.41 0.72 7.21
C ARG A 51 6.65 1.80 6.45
N PRO A 52 5.57 2.34 7.06
CA PRO A 52 4.97 3.56 6.54
C PRO A 52 5.90 4.76 6.79
N GLY A 53 5.78 5.77 5.94
CA GLY A 53 6.48 7.05 6.12
C GLY A 53 7.59 7.30 5.10
N GLU A 54 7.72 8.56 4.70
CA GLU A 54 8.66 9.02 3.69
C GLU A 54 10.12 8.73 4.09
N GLN A 55 10.47 8.92 5.37
CA GLN A 55 11.83 8.67 5.88
C GLN A 55 12.28 7.21 5.65
N ALA A 56 11.41 6.24 5.95
CA ALA A 56 11.71 4.82 5.77
C ALA A 56 11.81 4.44 4.29
N GLN A 57 10.94 5.02 3.45
CA GLN A 57 10.97 4.80 2.01
C GLN A 57 12.25 5.36 1.37
N VAL A 58 12.66 6.57 1.77
CA VAL A 58 13.92 7.16 1.30
C VAL A 58 15.13 6.38 1.81
N ALA A 59 15.16 5.97 3.08
CA ALA A 59 16.21 5.12 3.62
C ALA A 59 16.35 3.80 2.82
N ALA A 60 15.23 3.15 2.51
CA ALA A 60 15.21 1.95 1.68
C ALA A 60 15.73 2.21 0.26
N CYS A 61 15.33 3.33 -0.38
CA CYS A 61 15.83 3.71 -1.70
C CYS A 61 17.34 3.96 -1.71
N LEU A 62 17.86 4.66 -0.69
CA LEU A 62 19.29 4.94 -0.56
C LEU A 62 20.11 3.66 -0.39
N LEU A 63 19.61 2.72 0.43
CA LEU A 63 20.24 1.42 0.61
C LEU A 63 20.18 0.57 -0.68
N CYS A 64 19.06 0.58 -1.41
CA CYS A 64 18.99 -0.08 -2.72
C CYS A 64 20.02 0.51 -3.69
N PHE A 65 20.14 1.84 -3.73
CA PHE A 65 21.09 2.52 -4.59
C PHE A 65 22.55 2.19 -4.24
N ASP A 66 22.89 2.18 -2.96
CA ASP A 66 24.22 1.81 -2.52
C ASP A 66 24.55 0.34 -2.85
N LEU A 67 23.61 -0.58 -2.66
CA LEU A 67 23.78 -1.98 -3.06
C LEU A 67 23.95 -2.12 -4.58
N ALA A 68 23.15 -1.39 -5.38
CA ALA A 68 23.31 -1.35 -6.82
C ALA A 68 24.71 -0.85 -7.24
N ARG A 69 25.22 0.21 -6.59
CA ARG A 69 26.58 0.73 -6.82
C ARG A 69 27.68 -0.28 -6.49
N ARG A 70 27.40 -1.24 -5.61
CA ARG A 70 28.30 -2.34 -5.24
C ARG A 70 28.19 -3.55 -6.17
N GLY A 71 27.35 -3.49 -7.20
CA GLY A 71 27.19 -4.53 -8.21
C GLY A 71 26.07 -5.53 -7.92
N ASP A 72 25.11 -5.21 -7.06
CA ASP A 72 23.90 -6.03 -6.88
C ASP A 72 22.90 -5.76 -8.03
N GLU A 73 22.90 -6.64 -9.02
CA GLU A 73 22.08 -6.55 -10.24
C GLU A 73 20.57 -6.47 -9.94
N ARG A 74 20.10 -7.15 -8.88
CA ARG A 74 18.69 -7.12 -8.49
C ARG A 74 18.32 -5.73 -7.97
N ARG A 75 19.18 -5.12 -7.16
CA ARG A 75 18.97 -3.76 -6.64
C ARG A 75 19.14 -2.71 -7.73
N GLU A 76 20.00 -2.95 -8.72
CA GLU A 76 20.12 -2.09 -9.89
C GLU A 76 18.80 -2.03 -10.67
N ALA A 77 18.17 -3.17 -10.95
CA ALA A 77 16.85 -3.22 -11.59
C ALA A 77 15.77 -2.50 -10.75
N GLU A 78 15.75 -2.70 -9.43
CA GLU A 78 14.83 -2.00 -8.53
C GLU A 78 15.05 -0.48 -8.54
N VAL A 79 16.30 -0.01 -8.52
CA VAL A 79 16.62 1.43 -8.59
C VAL A 79 16.10 2.04 -9.89
N GLN A 80 16.26 1.34 -11.02
CA GLN A 80 15.72 1.80 -12.30
C GLN A 80 14.20 2.00 -12.27
N PHE A 81 13.48 1.14 -11.55
CA PHE A 81 12.04 1.25 -11.36
C PHE A 81 11.66 2.38 -10.39
N LEU A 82 12.46 2.61 -9.35
CA LEU A 82 12.19 3.62 -8.32
C LEU A 82 12.54 5.04 -8.75
N LEU A 83 13.45 5.20 -9.72
CA LEU A 83 13.98 6.49 -10.17
C LEU A 83 12.91 7.53 -10.51
N PRO A 84 11.83 7.22 -11.27
CA PRO A 84 10.78 8.20 -11.55
C PRO A 84 10.07 8.73 -10.30
N THR A 85 9.92 7.89 -9.26
CA THR A 85 9.33 8.36 -8.00
C THR A 85 10.33 9.19 -7.19
N LEU A 86 11.61 8.82 -7.23
CA LEU A 86 12.68 9.60 -6.60
C LEU A 86 12.85 10.97 -7.26
N GLU A 87 12.72 11.06 -8.58
CA GLU A 87 12.74 12.32 -9.33
C GLU A 87 11.63 13.28 -8.86
N HIS A 88 10.43 12.77 -8.60
CA HIS A 88 9.35 13.58 -8.03
C HIS A 88 9.69 14.09 -6.61
N LEU A 89 10.35 13.25 -5.82
CA LEU A 89 10.79 13.59 -4.47
C LEU A 89 11.93 14.63 -4.48
N PHE A 90 12.82 14.59 -5.47
CA PHE A 90 13.83 15.63 -5.70
C PHE A 90 13.21 16.92 -6.25
N ALA A 91 12.22 16.85 -7.12
CA ALA A 91 11.55 18.02 -7.70
C ALA A 91 10.71 18.80 -6.67
N SER A 92 10.18 18.11 -5.66
CA SER A 92 9.47 18.72 -4.53
C SER A 92 10.41 19.30 -3.46
N SER A 93 11.71 19.01 -3.56
CA SER A 93 12.73 19.56 -2.69
C SER A 93 12.96 21.05 -3.01
N THR A 94 12.81 21.91 -1.99
CA THR A 94 12.94 23.36 -2.17
C THR A 94 14.41 23.74 -2.04
N GLU A 95 14.95 24.45 -3.03
CA GLU A 95 16.34 24.98 -3.00
C GLU A 95 17.45 23.91 -2.89
N GLY A 96 17.21 22.70 -3.41
CA GLY A 96 18.22 21.62 -3.43
C GLY A 96 18.49 21.01 -2.05
N LEU A 97 17.68 21.34 -1.05
CA LEU A 97 17.73 20.72 0.27
C LEU A 97 16.80 19.50 0.32
N PRO A 98 17.20 18.40 0.99
CA PRO A 98 16.35 17.24 1.19
C PRO A 98 14.99 17.62 1.81
N PRO A 99 13.93 16.85 1.54
CA PRO A 99 12.67 16.99 2.28
C PRO A 99 12.94 16.95 3.80
N ARG A 100 12.21 17.75 4.60
CA ARG A 100 12.40 17.81 6.06
C ARG A 100 12.28 16.45 6.75
N SER A 101 11.44 15.57 6.20
CA SER A 101 11.24 14.18 6.62
C SER A 101 12.50 13.32 6.47
N VAL A 102 13.43 13.70 5.59
CA VAL A 102 14.68 12.98 5.30
C VAL A 102 15.89 13.68 5.90
N GLN A 103 15.81 14.99 6.15
CA GLN A 103 16.91 15.80 6.70
C GLN A 103 17.51 15.19 7.97
N GLY A 104 16.67 14.68 8.88
CA GLY A 104 17.14 14.04 10.12
C GLY A 104 18.00 12.79 9.89
N LEU A 105 17.79 12.06 8.79
CA LEU A 105 18.60 10.91 8.41
C LEU A 105 19.96 11.37 7.85
N ILE A 106 19.94 12.43 7.04
CA ILE A 106 21.12 12.98 6.35
C ILE A 106 22.06 13.67 7.33
N ASP A 107 21.52 14.45 8.27
CA ASP A 107 22.31 15.21 9.26
C ASP A 107 23.08 14.29 10.22
N LYS A 108 22.59 13.07 10.43
CA LYS A 108 23.16 12.11 11.38
C LYS A 108 24.28 11.25 10.79
N SER A 109 24.37 11.14 9.46
CA SER A 109 25.33 10.24 8.80
C SER A 109 25.91 10.84 7.52
N VAL A 110 27.22 11.06 7.51
CA VAL A 110 27.98 11.53 6.34
C VAL A 110 27.81 10.58 5.16
N VAL A 111 27.79 9.27 5.43
CA VAL A 111 27.60 8.25 4.38
C VAL A 111 26.23 8.39 3.71
N VAL A 112 25.18 8.65 4.50
CA VAL A 112 23.82 8.85 3.98
C VAL A 112 23.74 10.15 3.17
N ALA A 113 24.40 11.21 3.63
CA ALA A 113 24.48 12.48 2.90
C ALA A 113 25.18 12.32 1.54
N ASP A 114 26.29 11.60 1.48
CA ASP A 114 27.02 11.33 0.24
C ASP A 114 26.20 10.48 -0.73
N LEU A 115 25.47 9.49 -0.22
CA LEU A 115 24.60 8.64 -1.03
C LEU A 115 23.40 9.41 -1.57
N TRP A 116 22.83 10.30 -0.78
CA TRP A 116 21.76 11.19 -1.21
C TRP A 116 22.21 12.07 -2.38
N GLN A 117 23.38 12.72 -2.25
CA GLN A 117 23.93 13.53 -3.34
C GLN A 117 24.22 12.69 -4.58
N ALA A 118 24.80 11.51 -4.41
CA ALA A 118 25.11 10.63 -5.53
C ALA A 118 23.84 10.11 -6.24
N LEU A 119 22.75 9.87 -5.50
CA LEU A 119 21.46 9.49 -6.06
C LEU A 119 20.82 10.64 -6.83
N ALA A 120 20.88 11.87 -6.30
CA ALA A 120 20.40 13.07 -6.99
C ALA A 120 21.20 13.34 -8.30
N ASP A 121 22.52 13.20 -8.24
CA ASP A 121 23.39 13.28 -9.42
C ASP A 121 23.06 12.20 -10.44
N HIS A 122 22.75 10.98 -9.99
CA HIS A 122 22.37 9.87 -10.87
C HIS A 122 21.03 10.15 -11.56
N ALA A 123 20.03 10.61 -10.81
CA ALA A 123 18.72 10.99 -11.35
C ALA A 123 18.82 12.13 -12.37
N SER A 124 19.61 13.17 -12.09
CA SER A 124 19.74 14.34 -12.99
C SER A 124 20.45 14.06 -14.32
N ARG A 125 21.26 12.98 -14.40
CA ARG A 125 21.96 12.56 -15.63
C ARG A 125 21.12 11.66 -16.53
N ARG A 126 19.97 11.20 -16.06
CA ARG A 126 19.09 10.31 -16.81
C ARG A 126 18.38 11.10 -17.92
N ASP A 127 18.35 10.56 -19.12
CA ASP A 127 17.54 11.12 -20.22
C ASP A 127 16.07 10.76 -19.99
N PRO A 128 15.16 11.75 -19.80
CA PRO A 128 13.73 11.51 -19.57
C PRO A 128 13.04 10.74 -20.71
N ARG A 129 13.68 10.64 -21.89
CA ARG A 129 13.15 9.98 -23.07
C ARG A 129 13.43 8.48 -23.12
N MET A 130 14.26 7.95 -22.22
CA MET A 130 14.59 6.50 -22.17
C MET A 130 13.58 5.67 -21.36
N HIS A 131 12.31 6.05 -21.36
CA HIS A 131 11.24 5.34 -20.61
C HIS A 131 10.80 4.01 -21.24
N ASP A 132 11.29 3.65 -22.43
CA ASP A 132 10.64 2.62 -23.28
C ASP A 132 11.02 1.16 -23.01
N ALA A 133 11.92 0.88 -22.06
CA ALA A 133 12.21 -0.50 -21.67
C ALA A 133 12.26 -0.59 -20.16
N MET A 134 11.09 -0.64 -19.52
CA MET A 134 11.01 -1.18 -18.17
C MET A 134 11.45 -2.64 -18.24
N PRO A 135 12.56 -3.04 -17.59
CA PRO A 135 12.83 -4.46 -17.43
C PRO A 135 11.65 -5.07 -16.69
N GLU A 136 11.11 -6.18 -17.22
CA GLU A 136 10.19 -7.01 -16.48
C GLU A 136 10.92 -7.46 -15.21
N LEU A 137 10.61 -6.83 -14.08
CA LEU A 137 10.98 -7.37 -12.79
C LEU A 137 10.24 -8.69 -12.69
N GLU A 138 10.96 -9.81 -12.84
CA GLU A 138 10.56 -11.06 -12.22
C GLU A 138 10.55 -10.77 -10.71
N VAL A 139 9.40 -10.26 -10.25
CA VAL A 139 9.03 -10.34 -8.86
C VAL A 139 8.90 -11.83 -8.63
N GLU A 140 10.01 -12.48 -8.28
CA GLU A 140 9.95 -13.66 -7.45
C GLU A 140 9.08 -13.21 -6.28
N ALA A 141 7.81 -13.60 -6.35
CA ALA A 141 6.94 -13.66 -5.21
C ALA A 141 7.68 -14.59 -4.26
N MET A 142 8.62 -14.02 -3.49
CA MET A 142 9.01 -14.60 -2.23
C MET A 142 7.69 -14.60 -1.49
N VAL A 143 7.07 -15.78 -1.52
CA VAL A 143 5.81 -16.09 -0.89
C VAL A 143 6.04 -15.94 0.60
N GLU A 144 6.01 -14.70 1.05
CA GLU A 144 5.46 -14.36 2.34
C GLU A 144 4.09 -13.79 2.05
N LEU A 145 3.22 -14.72 1.67
CA LEU A 145 1.89 -14.74 2.25
C LEU A 145 2.09 -14.86 3.77
N ASP A 146 2.39 -13.74 4.45
CA ASP A 146 1.70 -13.46 5.71
C ASP A 146 0.24 -13.25 5.29
N LEU A 147 -0.41 -14.36 4.89
CA LEU A 147 -1.84 -14.52 4.96
C LEU A 147 -2.13 -14.35 6.43
N PHE A 148 -2.37 -13.11 6.82
CA PHE A 148 -2.94 -12.65 8.07
C PHE A 148 -2.48 -13.47 9.28
N ASP A 149 -1.71 -12.88 10.20
CA ASP A 149 -1.59 -13.47 11.53
C ASP A 149 -3.02 -13.85 11.97
N ALA A 150 -3.31 -15.15 12.06
CA ALA A 150 -4.67 -15.64 12.25
C ALA A 150 -5.27 -15.07 13.55
N ASP A 151 -4.37 -14.65 14.44
CA ASP A 151 -4.63 -13.97 15.69
C ASP A 151 -5.11 -12.50 15.49
N GLU A 152 -4.75 -11.81 14.40
CA GLU A 152 -5.18 -10.44 14.08
C GLU A 152 -6.56 -10.41 13.37
N ILE A 153 -6.96 -11.50 12.68
CA ILE A 153 -8.33 -11.67 12.17
C ILE A 153 -9.28 -12.15 13.27
N ALA A 154 -8.80 -12.99 14.20
CA ALA A 154 -9.62 -13.48 15.31
C ALA A 154 -10.08 -12.35 16.27
N GLU A 155 -9.34 -11.24 16.36
CA GLU A 155 -9.79 -10.05 17.11
C GLU A 155 -10.86 -9.21 16.38
N LEU A 156 -11.09 -9.45 15.09
CA LEU A 156 -12.18 -8.85 14.31
C LEU A 156 -13.46 -9.71 14.30
N GLU A 157 -13.44 -10.93 14.86
CA GLU A 157 -14.63 -11.70 15.22
C GLU A 157 -15.24 -11.18 16.54
N VAL A 158 -15.55 -9.89 16.59
CA VAL A 158 -16.42 -9.35 17.64
C VAL A 158 -17.86 -9.68 17.27
N GLY A 159 -18.32 -10.85 17.71
CA GLY A 159 -19.71 -11.16 18.04
C GLY A 159 -20.77 -10.91 16.96
N LEU A 160 -20.91 -11.85 16.02
CA LEU A 160 -22.06 -11.99 15.13
C LEU A 160 -23.26 -12.68 15.83
N ASP A 161 -23.52 -12.37 17.09
CA ASP A 161 -24.68 -12.91 17.82
C ASP A 161 -25.68 -11.80 18.16
N ASP A 162 -26.88 -11.96 17.57
CA ASP A 162 -28.19 -11.49 18.02
C ASP A 162 -28.28 -10.10 18.67
N PHE A 163 -28.54 -9.08 17.85
CA PHE A 163 -29.21 -7.88 18.33
C PHE A 163 -30.16 -7.29 17.28
N ASP A 164 -31.42 -7.73 17.34
CA ASP A 164 -32.58 -6.98 16.85
C ASP A 164 -32.72 -5.72 17.76
N VAL A 165 -31.89 -4.70 17.53
CA VAL A 165 -32.02 -3.40 18.20
C VAL A 165 -32.90 -2.52 17.35
N ASP A 166 -34.08 -2.20 17.86
CA ASP A 166 -34.81 -1.01 17.41
C ASP A 166 -33.86 0.20 17.51
N LEU A 167 -33.39 0.68 16.36
CA LEU A 167 -32.50 1.84 16.21
C LEU A 167 -33.20 3.11 16.73
N ILE A 168 -33.12 3.32 18.05
CA ILE A 168 -33.38 4.62 18.64
C ILE A 168 -32.17 5.48 18.31
N VAL A 169 -32.32 6.34 17.30
CA VAL A 169 -31.34 7.37 16.98
C VAL A 169 -31.22 8.28 18.19
N ASP A 170 -30.03 8.36 18.78
CA ASP A 170 -29.74 9.32 19.84
C ASP A 170 -29.69 10.72 19.22
N ASP A 171 -30.72 11.54 19.46
CA ASP A 171 -30.83 12.91 18.94
C ASP A 171 -29.59 13.77 19.26
N ALA A 172 -28.91 13.52 20.38
CA ALA A 172 -27.69 14.23 20.73
C ALA A 172 -26.50 13.76 19.87
N ALA A 173 -26.40 12.45 19.61
CA ALA A 173 -25.40 11.88 18.73
C ALA A 173 -25.61 12.33 17.27
N LEU A 174 -26.86 12.39 16.81
CA LEU A 174 -27.21 12.90 15.48
C LEU A 174 -26.81 14.38 15.33
N ALA A 175 -27.17 15.23 16.30
CA ALA A 175 -26.78 16.64 16.28
C ALA A 175 -25.26 16.84 16.32
N ALA A 176 -24.53 16.02 17.07
CA ALA A 176 -23.06 16.03 17.12
C ALA A 176 -22.44 15.55 15.80
N PHE A 177 -23.00 14.51 15.19
CA PHE A 177 -22.60 13.99 13.89
C PHE A 177 -22.77 15.06 12.80
N ASP A 178 -23.95 15.67 12.69
CA ASP A 178 -24.26 16.74 11.73
C ASP A 178 -23.37 17.97 11.96
N GLY A 179 -23.14 18.34 13.23
CA GLY A 179 -22.24 19.42 13.59
C GLY A 179 -20.80 19.18 13.14
N GLY A 180 -20.32 17.94 13.20
CA GLY A 180 -19.00 17.55 12.70
C GLY A 180 -18.94 17.46 11.18
N LEU A 181 -19.97 16.90 10.54
CA LEU A 181 -20.09 16.87 9.08
C LEU A 181 -20.00 18.27 8.48
N ASN A 182 -20.75 19.24 9.01
CA ASN A 182 -20.73 20.62 8.53
C ASN A 182 -19.35 21.30 8.67
N ARG A 183 -18.48 20.81 9.56
CA ARG A 183 -17.11 21.32 9.72
C ARG A 183 -16.11 20.63 8.79
N LEU A 184 -16.28 19.32 8.61
CA LEU A 184 -15.37 18.48 7.82
C LEU A 184 -15.66 18.58 6.32
N ILE A 185 -16.91 18.88 5.97
CA ILE A 185 -17.42 18.90 4.61
C ILE A 185 -17.88 20.32 4.29
N PRO A 186 -16.98 21.17 3.77
CA PRO A 186 -17.38 22.51 3.35
C PRO A 186 -18.38 22.40 2.18
N PRO A 187 -19.43 23.22 2.15
CA PRO A 187 -20.30 23.30 0.97
C PRO A 187 -19.54 23.90 -0.22
N PRO A 188 -19.61 23.31 -1.43
CA PRO A 188 -20.34 22.08 -1.77
C PRO A 188 -19.58 20.78 -1.40
N PRO A 189 -20.28 19.75 -0.90
CA PRO A 189 -19.68 18.54 -0.31
C PRO A 189 -18.87 17.67 -1.29
N ALA A 190 -19.09 17.79 -2.60
CA ALA A 190 -18.41 16.93 -3.58
C ALA A 190 -16.92 17.25 -3.77
N ALA A 191 -16.46 18.47 -3.41
CA ALA A 191 -15.03 18.80 -3.44
C ALA A 191 -14.19 17.97 -2.46
N LEU A 192 -14.83 17.30 -1.49
CA LEU A 192 -14.18 16.42 -0.54
C LEU A 192 -13.75 15.08 -1.15
N PHE A 193 -14.46 14.63 -2.19
CA PHE A 193 -14.19 13.37 -2.90
C PHE A 193 -13.41 13.60 -4.20
N SER A 194 -12.59 14.66 -4.22
CA SER A 194 -11.45 14.79 -5.13
C SER A 194 -10.22 14.23 -4.41
N SER A 195 -9.36 13.49 -5.11
CA SER A 195 -8.15 12.89 -4.55
C SER A 195 -6.88 13.49 -5.14
N ASP A 196 -6.96 14.68 -5.73
CA ASP A 196 -5.87 15.24 -6.54
C ASP A 196 -4.64 15.65 -5.71
N ASN A 197 -4.77 15.74 -4.39
CA ASN A 197 -3.68 16.08 -3.48
C ASN A 197 -3.81 15.43 -2.10
N GLY A 198 -2.68 15.37 -1.36
CA GLY A 198 -2.63 14.74 -0.03
C GLY A 198 -3.52 15.40 1.03
N ARG A 199 -3.88 16.69 0.89
CA ARG A 199 -4.76 17.37 1.86
C ARG A 199 -6.20 16.86 1.76
N ASP A 200 -6.63 16.44 0.58
CA ASP A 200 -7.97 15.89 0.41
C ASP A 200 -8.05 14.46 0.96
N ILE A 201 -6.98 13.67 0.82
CA ILE A 201 -6.84 12.39 1.54
C ILE A 201 -6.90 12.60 3.06
N ASP A 202 -6.15 13.55 3.62
CA ASP A 202 -6.20 13.85 5.08
C ASP A 202 -7.59 14.31 5.55
N ARG A 203 -8.39 14.93 4.68
CA ARG A 203 -9.77 15.31 4.99
C ARG A 203 -10.68 14.09 4.97
N LEU A 204 -10.54 13.21 3.98
CA LEU A 204 -11.29 11.95 3.90
C LEU A 204 -10.99 11.03 5.08
N GLU A 205 -9.75 10.99 5.56
CA GLU A 205 -9.41 10.22 6.76
C GLU A 205 -10.04 10.79 8.03
N ARG A 206 -10.05 12.12 8.19
CA ARG A 206 -10.76 12.76 9.29
C ARG A 206 -12.27 12.54 9.21
N LEU A 207 -12.84 12.53 8.00
CA LEU A 207 -14.24 12.17 7.80
C LEU A 207 -14.49 10.72 8.20
N ARG A 208 -13.64 9.78 7.76
CA ARG A 208 -13.72 8.36 8.13
C ARG A 208 -13.76 8.17 9.64
N ASP A 209 -12.85 8.81 10.37
CA ASP A 209 -12.72 8.69 11.83
C ASP A 209 -13.92 9.30 12.56
N HIS A 210 -14.42 10.43 12.06
CA HIS A 210 -15.65 11.03 12.55
C HIS A 210 -16.84 10.09 12.35
N CYS A 211 -17.04 9.56 11.13
CA CYS A 211 -18.12 8.62 10.85
C CYS A 211 -18.02 7.33 11.69
N ALA A 212 -16.81 6.79 11.89
CA ALA A 212 -16.60 5.61 12.72
C ALA A 212 -17.07 5.83 14.17
N SER A 213 -16.83 7.03 14.72
CA SER A 213 -17.22 7.39 16.09
C SER A 213 -18.73 7.44 16.32
N TYR A 214 -19.53 7.57 15.24
CA TYR A 214 -21.00 7.64 15.29
C TYR A 214 -21.69 6.48 14.55
N ALA A 215 -20.93 5.49 14.06
CA ALA A 215 -21.49 4.40 13.24
C ALA A 215 -22.53 3.56 13.99
N ALA A 216 -22.35 3.34 15.29
CA ALA A 216 -23.32 2.61 16.10
C ALA A 216 -24.63 3.39 16.35
N PRO A 217 -24.60 4.67 16.81
CA PRO A 217 -25.83 5.42 17.10
C PRO A 217 -26.51 6.07 15.87
N VAL A 218 -25.82 6.23 14.73
CA VAL A 218 -26.31 6.98 13.57
C VAL A 218 -26.17 6.16 12.28
N PRO A 219 -27.28 5.64 11.70
CA PRO A 219 -27.24 4.83 10.47
C PRO A 219 -26.55 5.53 9.28
N ALA A 220 -26.77 6.83 9.11
CA ALA A 220 -26.12 7.61 8.06
C ALA A 220 -24.59 7.66 8.24
N ALA A 221 -24.09 7.68 9.48
CA ALA A 221 -22.67 7.63 9.78
C ALA A 221 -22.06 6.26 9.44
N ALA A 222 -22.78 5.16 9.73
CA ALA A 222 -22.36 3.82 9.33
C ALA A 222 -22.24 3.69 7.80
N GLY A 223 -23.25 4.16 7.06
CA GLY A 223 -23.25 4.16 5.60
C GLY A 223 -22.10 4.99 5.02
N LEU A 224 -21.88 6.19 5.57
CA LEU A 224 -20.80 7.08 5.12
C LEU A 224 -19.41 6.55 5.49
N HIS A 225 -19.26 5.90 6.65
CA HIS A 225 -18.01 5.25 7.04
C HIS A 225 -17.60 4.17 6.03
N ALA A 226 -18.51 3.25 5.71
CA ALA A 226 -18.28 2.18 4.75
C ALA A 226 -17.86 2.74 3.38
N MET A 227 -18.61 3.72 2.87
CA MET A 227 -18.32 4.32 1.56
C MET A 227 -16.99 5.10 1.54
N THR A 228 -16.65 5.82 2.61
CA THR A 228 -15.40 6.58 2.71
C THR A 228 -14.19 5.65 2.73
N GLN A 229 -14.27 4.51 3.42
CA GLN A 229 -13.21 3.50 3.45
C GLN A 229 -12.94 2.90 2.07
N LEU A 230 -13.99 2.49 1.36
CA LEU A 230 -13.87 1.96 0.00
C LEU A 230 -13.30 3.01 -0.96
N PHE A 231 -13.71 4.27 -0.82
CA PHE A 231 -13.16 5.37 -1.61
C PHE A 231 -11.69 5.65 -1.28
N LEU A 232 -11.25 5.57 -0.02
CA LEU A 232 -9.83 5.66 0.33
C LEU A 232 -9.02 4.51 -0.27
N ALA A 233 -9.58 3.31 -0.35
CA ALA A 233 -8.94 2.14 -0.95
C ALA A 233 -8.74 2.29 -2.48
N THR A 234 -9.65 2.96 -3.20
CA THR A 234 -9.48 3.23 -4.64
C THR A 234 -8.42 4.29 -4.92
N HIS A 235 -8.13 5.16 -3.95
CA HIS A 235 -7.18 6.26 -4.07
C HIS A 235 -5.81 5.97 -3.45
N THR A 236 -5.65 4.79 -2.86
CA THR A 236 -4.36 4.28 -2.42
C THR A 236 -3.79 3.33 -3.47
N ARG A 237 -2.49 3.45 -3.75
CA ARG A 237 -1.83 2.58 -4.72
C ARG A 237 -1.98 1.11 -4.30
N ALA A 238 -2.29 0.22 -5.24
CA ALA A 238 -2.37 -1.23 -5.01
C ALA A 238 -1.07 -1.80 -4.44
N VAL A 239 0.03 -1.25 -4.92
CA VAL A 239 1.38 -1.68 -4.63
C VAL A 239 2.17 -0.45 -4.15
N GLY A 240 2.92 -0.61 -3.07
CA GLY A 240 3.85 0.40 -2.59
C GLY A 240 5.03 0.58 -3.55
N LEU A 241 5.94 1.49 -3.20
CA LEU A 241 7.10 1.84 -4.04
C LEU A 241 7.94 0.64 -4.49
N PHE A 242 8.03 -0.39 -3.64
CA PHE A 242 8.91 -1.54 -3.84
C PHE A 242 8.17 -2.80 -4.30
N GLY A 243 7.05 -2.68 -5.00
CA GLY A 243 6.35 -3.86 -5.51
C GLY A 243 5.55 -4.65 -4.45
N ARG A 244 5.58 -4.22 -3.18
CA ARG A 244 4.85 -4.86 -2.08
C ARG A 244 3.40 -4.41 -2.01
N ARG A 245 2.51 -5.33 -1.63
CA ARG A 245 1.10 -5.04 -1.38
C ARG A 245 0.93 -3.92 -0.35
N ASN A 246 0.05 -2.98 -0.63
CA ASN A 246 -0.17 -1.84 0.25
C ASN A 246 -1.14 -2.18 1.39
N LYS A 247 -0.59 -2.52 2.58
CA LYS A 247 -1.39 -2.90 3.76
C LYS A 247 -2.44 -1.85 4.16
N ARG A 248 -2.17 -0.56 3.93
CA ARG A 248 -3.14 0.51 4.24
C ARG A 248 -4.35 0.47 3.30
N ARG A 249 -4.13 0.19 2.01
CA ARG A 249 -5.21 -0.03 1.04
C ARG A 249 -6.02 -1.27 1.42
N ASP A 250 -5.34 -2.37 1.74
CA ASP A 250 -5.99 -3.63 2.10
C ASP A 250 -6.87 -3.48 3.34
N ARG A 251 -6.36 -2.79 4.38
CA ARG A 251 -7.13 -2.50 5.59
C ARG A 251 -8.38 -1.68 5.27
N ALA A 252 -8.23 -0.56 4.55
CA ALA A 252 -9.37 0.27 4.16
C ALA A 252 -10.39 -0.50 3.31
N LEU A 253 -9.93 -1.39 2.43
CA LEU A 253 -10.81 -2.26 1.65
C LEU A 253 -11.58 -3.24 2.54
N VAL A 254 -10.89 -3.96 3.42
CA VAL A 254 -11.52 -4.96 4.32
C VAL A 254 -12.50 -4.29 5.27
N GLU A 255 -12.06 -3.23 5.97
CA GLU A 255 -12.92 -2.48 6.89
C GLU A 255 -14.13 -1.89 6.16
N GLY A 256 -13.94 -1.34 4.95
CA GLY A 256 -15.01 -0.79 4.14
C GLY A 256 -16.02 -1.85 3.67
N LEU A 257 -15.54 -3.02 3.22
CA LEU A 257 -16.39 -4.14 2.81
C LEU A 257 -17.16 -4.73 3.99
N THR A 258 -16.48 -4.98 5.12
CA THR A 258 -17.11 -5.49 6.34
C THR A 258 -18.20 -4.53 6.80
N ALA A 259 -17.88 -3.24 6.93
CA ALA A 259 -18.85 -2.22 7.33
C ALA A 259 -20.03 -2.15 6.35
N PHE A 260 -19.79 -2.22 5.04
CA PHE A 260 -20.84 -2.19 4.03
C PHE A 260 -21.78 -3.40 4.11
N LEU A 261 -21.22 -4.60 4.30
CA LEU A 261 -21.99 -5.85 4.39
C LEU A 261 -22.80 -5.95 5.68
N SER A 262 -22.36 -5.28 6.75
CA SER A 262 -23.10 -5.20 8.03
C SER A 262 -24.24 -4.19 8.02
N LEU A 263 -24.42 -3.40 6.95
CA LEU A 263 -25.53 -2.43 6.89
C LEU A 263 -26.87 -3.15 6.68
N PRO A 264 -27.94 -2.73 7.38
CA PRO A 264 -29.28 -3.34 7.22
C PRO A 264 -29.91 -3.06 5.85
N SER A 265 -29.44 -2.01 5.16
CA SER A 265 -29.88 -1.62 3.82
C SER A 265 -28.76 -0.91 3.08
N PRO A 266 -28.78 -0.89 1.73
CA PRO A 266 -27.81 -0.14 0.95
C PRO A 266 -27.75 1.34 1.37
N PRO A 267 -26.55 1.94 1.53
CA PRO A 267 -26.39 3.30 2.04
C PRO A 267 -26.68 4.35 0.96
N ALA A 268 -27.95 4.48 0.55
CA ALA A 268 -28.36 5.33 -0.58
C ALA A 268 -27.99 6.80 -0.41
N GLU A 269 -28.07 7.35 0.80
CA GLU A 269 -27.71 8.75 1.10
C GLU A 269 -26.21 9.00 0.92
N ALA A 270 -25.37 8.13 1.48
CA ALA A 270 -23.93 8.22 1.29
C ALA A 270 -23.55 7.99 -0.18
N ALA A 271 -24.18 7.02 -0.85
CA ALA A 271 -23.97 6.74 -2.27
C ALA A 271 -24.31 7.95 -3.16
N ALA A 272 -25.34 8.72 -2.82
CA ALA A 272 -25.73 9.92 -3.57
C ALA A 272 -24.64 11.00 -3.56
N TRP A 273 -23.79 11.04 -2.53
CA TRP A 273 -22.68 11.99 -2.45
C TRP A 273 -21.59 11.71 -3.50
N PHE A 274 -21.49 10.47 -3.96
CA PHE A 274 -20.57 10.05 -5.02
C PHE A 274 -21.19 10.11 -6.42
N ALA A 275 -22.52 10.18 -6.52
CA ALA A 275 -23.26 10.07 -7.79
C ALA A 275 -23.71 11.41 -8.38
N ALA A 276 -23.57 12.51 -7.65
CA ALA A 276 -24.12 13.80 -8.06
C ALA A 276 -23.28 14.46 -9.19
N SER A 277 -23.61 14.12 -10.45
CA SER A 277 -23.00 14.61 -11.69
C SER A 277 -23.06 16.13 -11.89
N ASP A 278 -23.93 16.80 -11.14
CA ASP A 278 -24.23 18.22 -11.28
C ASP A 278 -23.41 19.07 -10.28
N VAL A 279 -22.51 18.43 -9.52
CA VAL A 279 -21.75 19.06 -8.44
C VAL A 279 -20.28 19.21 -8.85
N PRO A 280 -19.73 20.44 -8.84
CA PRO A 280 -18.31 20.66 -9.10
C PRO A 280 -17.43 19.87 -8.13
N GLY A 281 -16.53 19.03 -8.67
CA GLY A 281 -15.57 18.24 -7.88
C GLY A 281 -15.99 16.80 -7.58
N ALA A 282 -17.22 16.40 -7.89
CA ALA A 282 -17.60 14.99 -7.85
C ALA A 282 -16.74 14.23 -8.87
N GLU A 283 -15.97 13.24 -8.42
CA GLU A 283 -15.18 12.44 -9.33
C GLU A 283 -16.12 11.56 -10.18
N PRO A 284 -16.26 11.83 -11.50
CA PRO A 284 -17.25 11.13 -12.33
C PRO A 284 -17.00 9.62 -12.44
N GLN A 285 -15.79 9.20 -12.05
CA GLN A 285 -15.28 7.84 -12.12
C GLN A 285 -15.20 7.16 -10.75
N ALA A 286 -15.66 7.79 -9.66
CA ALA A 286 -15.58 7.21 -8.31
C ALA A 286 -16.21 5.81 -8.25
N TRP A 287 -17.40 5.66 -8.83
CA TRP A 287 -18.09 4.37 -8.94
C TRP A 287 -17.39 3.38 -9.86
N THR A 288 -16.80 3.87 -10.95
CA THR A 288 -16.00 3.03 -11.86
C THR A 288 -14.78 2.47 -11.14
N LYS A 289 -14.03 3.31 -10.42
CA LYS A 289 -12.87 2.90 -9.62
C LYS A 289 -13.25 1.93 -8.50
N LEU A 290 -14.39 2.16 -7.84
CA LEU A 290 -14.92 1.23 -6.83
C LEU A 290 -15.24 -0.13 -7.46
N ALA A 291 -15.92 -0.14 -8.61
CA ALA A 291 -16.24 -1.37 -9.32
C ALA A 291 -14.98 -2.11 -9.78
N GLU A 292 -13.99 -1.40 -10.34
CA GLU A 292 -12.70 -1.97 -10.73
C GLU A 292 -11.97 -2.59 -9.53
N LEU A 293 -11.91 -1.88 -8.39
CA LEU A 293 -11.33 -2.40 -7.16
C LEU A 293 -12.01 -3.69 -6.70
N LEU A 294 -13.35 -3.75 -6.73
CA LEU A 294 -14.10 -4.94 -6.35
C LEU A 294 -13.87 -6.11 -7.31
N LEU A 295 -13.78 -5.83 -8.62
CA LEU A 295 -13.49 -6.84 -9.64
C LEU A 295 -12.07 -7.39 -9.50
N ASP A 296 -11.08 -6.54 -9.25
CA ASP A 296 -9.70 -6.94 -9.00
C ASP A 296 -9.60 -7.88 -7.78
N VAL A 297 -10.31 -7.53 -6.71
CA VAL A 297 -10.36 -8.34 -5.48
C VAL A 297 -11.05 -9.67 -5.73
N ALA A 298 -12.18 -9.68 -6.45
CA ALA A 298 -12.90 -10.91 -6.80
C ALA A 298 -12.05 -11.83 -7.69
N ALA A 299 -11.34 -11.27 -8.66
CA ALA A 299 -10.41 -12.01 -9.51
C ALA A 299 -9.24 -12.59 -8.70
N GLN A 300 -8.70 -11.83 -7.76
CA GLN A 300 -7.63 -12.29 -6.88
C GLN A 300 -8.09 -13.46 -5.99
N VAL A 301 -9.22 -13.32 -5.29
CA VAL A 301 -9.78 -14.37 -4.42
C VAL A 301 -10.10 -15.63 -5.22
N GLY A 302 -10.65 -15.49 -6.43
CA GLY A 302 -10.90 -16.61 -7.34
C GLY A 302 -9.61 -17.35 -7.73
N ALA A 303 -8.57 -16.62 -8.13
CA ALA A 303 -7.29 -17.19 -8.51
C ALA A 303 -6.56 -17.87 -7.32
N GLU A 304 -6.80 -17.43 -6.09
CA GLU A 304 -6.25 -18.06 -4.88
C GLU A 304 -7.01 -19.35 -4.52
N GLY A 305 -8.34 -19.36 -4.67
CA GLY A 305 -9.17 -20.56 -4.50
C GLY A 305 -8.77 -21.69 -5.46
N GLU A 306 -8.48 -21.35 -6.72
CA GLU A 306 -7.97 -22.29 -7.72
C GLU A 306 -6.58 -22.84 -7.39
N ARG A 307 -5.70 -22.06 -6.76
CA ARG A 307 -4.38 -22.54 -6.32
C ARG A 307 -4.46 -23.46 -5.11
N GLN A 308 -5.40 -23.22 -4.19
CA GLN A 308 -5.61 -24.06 -3.02
C GLN A 308 -6.33 -25.38 -3.37
N HIS A 309 -7.18 -25.40 -4.39
CA HIS A 309 -7.89 -26.59 -4.86
C HIS A 309 -7.20 -27.30 -6.04
N GLY A 310 -6.22 -26.66 -6.67
CA GLY A 310 -5.44 -27.14 -7.81
C GLY A 310 -4.25 -28.01 -7.42
N GLY A 311 -4.51 -29.11 -6.72
CA GLY A 311 -3.56 -30.21 -6.62
C GLY A 311 -3.34 -30.86 -8.00
N ARG A 312 -2.10 -30.77 -8.48
CA ARG A 312 -1.50 -31.47 -9.64
C ARG A 312 -1.81 -30.85 -11.03
N PRO A 313 -0.80 -30.40 -11.80
CA PRO A 313 -1.00 -30.16 -13.21
C PRO A 313 -1.40 -31.47 -13.86
N ALA A 314 -2.54 -31.49 -14.55
CA ALA A 314 -2.87 -32.57 -15.47
C ALA A 314 -1.69 -32.73 -16.42
N ALA A 315 -1.10 -33.93 -16.44
CA ALA A 315 -0.04 -34.28 -17.36
C ALA A 315 -0.42 -33.81 -18.76
N ALA A 316 0.44 -32.99 -19.37
CA ALA A 316 0.31 -32.57 -20.75
C ALA A 316 0.03 -33.79 -21.63
N GLY A 317 -1.20 -33.89 -22.12
CA GLY A 317 -1.56 -34.87 -23.12
C GLY A 317 -0.68 -34.64 -24.36
N PRO A 318 -0.21 -35.71 -25.03
CA PRO A 318 0.69 -35.56 -26.17
C PRO A 318 0.02 -34.70 -27.26
N SER A 319 0.72 -33.62 -27.60
CA SER A 319 0.33 -32.64 -28.62
C SER A 319 0.01 -33.33 -29.95
N PRO A 320 -1.13 -33.05 -30.61
CA PRO A 320 -1.45 -33.61 -31.91
C PRO A 320 -0.50 -33.01 -32.96
N ARG A 321 0.30 -33.87 -33.61
CA ARG A 321 1.16 -33.50 -34.73
C ARG A 321 0.34 -32.81 -35.83
N ALA A 322 0.72 -31.59 -36.17
CA ALA A 322 0.21 -30.88 -37.35
C ALA A 322 0.59 -31.62 -38.65
N PRO A 323 -0.29 -31.64 -39.67
CA PRO A 323 -0.02 -32.28 -40.95
C PRO A 323 0.99 -31.47 -41.77
N LYS A 324 1.99 -32.18 -42.32
CA LYS A 324 2.96 -31.63 -43.27
C LYS A 324 2.25 -31.18 -44.55
N VAL A 325 2.26 -29.88 -44.83
CA VAL A 325 1.90 -29.34 -46.15
C VAL A 325 3.11 -29.53 -47.08
N THR A 326 2.99 -30.49 -48.01
CA THR A 326 3.88 -30.61 -49.17
C THR A 326 3.47 -29.57 -50.21
N ARG A 327 4.38 -28.65 -50.57
CA ARG A 327 4.23 -27.81 -51.76
C ARG A 327 4.65 -28.60 -53.00
N SER A 328 3.75 -28.67 -53.97
CA SER A 328 4.04 -28.99 -55.38
C SER A 328 4.45 -27.73 -56.13
#